data_AF-A0A374U2E3-F1
#
_entry.id   AF-A0A374U2E3-F1
#
_cell.length_a   1.000
_cell.length_b   1.000
_cell.length_c   1.000
_cell.angle_alpha   90.00
_cell.angle_beta   90.00
_cell.angle_gamma   90.00
#
_symmetry.space_group_name_H-M   'P 1'
#
loop_
_entity.id
_entity.type
_entity.pdbx_description
1 polymer ?
#
loop_
_entity_poly.entity_id
_entity_poly.type
_entity_poly.pdbx_seq_one_letter_code
_entity_poly.pdbx_strand_id
1 'polypeptide(L)'
;MDCLKVSSKSSPASVAGAIAGMVKDGVPVNIQCVGAGAVNQAIKAVAIARGFLIPTGFDISCAPVFSDILINGESRTAIRLSIYVHQINRAAMDNVVMDDVKPVA
;
A
#
# COMPACT_ATOMS: atom_id res chain seq x y z
N MET A 1 10.47 13.73 -5.99
CA MET A 1 10.13 12.52 -5.22
C MET A 1 9.66 11.49 -6.21
N ASP A 2 10.39 10.40 -6.36
CA ASP A 2 10.00 9.30 -7.24
C ASP A 2 8.70 8.67 -6.74
N CYS A 3 7.81 8.36 -7.68
CA CYS A 3 6.55 7.69 -7.39
C CYS A 3 6.39 6.47 -8.31
N LEU A 4 5.80 5.42 -7.79
CA LEU A 4 5.38 4.27 -8.58
C LEU A 4 4.21 4.70 -9.46
N LYS A 5 4.43 4.81 -10.77
CA LYS A 5 3.38 5.14 -11.73
C LYS A 5 2.59 3.87 -12.06
N VAL A 6 1.31 3.88 -11.74
CA VAL A 6 0.40 2.76 -11.97
C VAL A 6 -0.61 3.13 -13.05
N SER A 7 -0.85 2.19 -13.95
CA SER A 7 -1.85 2.28 -15.02
C SER A 7 -2.90 1.18 -14.85
N SER A 8 -3.97 1.23 -15.66
CA SER A 8 -4.95 0.14 -15.71
C SER A 8 -4.39 -1.20 -16.17
N LYS A 9 -3.23 -1.21 -16.83
CA LYS A 9 -2.54 -2.42 -17.31
C LYS A 9 -1.47 -2.94 -16.34
N SER A 10 -1.16 -2.18 -15.29
CA SER A 10 -0.16 -2.59 -14.30
C SER A 10 -0.61 -3.85 -13.57
N SER A 11 0.28 -4.83 -13.41
CA SER A 11 0.01 -6.04 -12.63
C SER A 11 0.01 -5.71 -11.13
N PRO A 12 -1.08 -6.00 -10.37
CA PRO A 12 -1.12 -5.73 -8.94
C PRO A 12 -0.03 -6.47 -8.17
N ALA A 13 0.29 -7.70 -8.56
CA ALA A 13 1.34 -8.49 -7.92
C ALA A 13 2.73 -7.88 -8.12
N SER A 14 3.02 -7.39 -9.33
CA SER A 14 4.29 -6.73 -9.62
C SER A 14 4.45 -5.42 -8.84
N VAL A 15 3.40 -4.59 -8.80
CA VAL A 15 3.40 -3.35 -8.02
C VAL A 15 3.51 -3.66 -6.51
N ALA A 16 2.85 -4.71 -6.02
CA ALA A 16 2.95 -5.14 -4.62
C ALA A 16 4.37 -5.56 -4.24
N GLY A 17 5.07 -6.28 -5.12
CA GLY A 17 6.47 -6.63 -4.93
C GLY A 17 7.37 -5.40 -4.80
N ALA A 18 7.15 -4.38 -5.66
CA ALA A 18 7.88 -3.12 -5.58
C ALA A 18 7.60 -2.38 -4.25
N ILE A 19 6.33 -2.29 -3.83
CA ILE A 19 5.96 -1.68 -2.54
C ILE A 19 6.68 -2.41 -1.39
N ALA A 20 6.61 -3.75 -1.35
CA ALA A 20 7.20 -4.53 -0.27
C ALA A 20 8.73 -4.42 -0.23
N GLY A 21 9.40 -4.39 -1.39
CA GLY A 21 10.85 -4.16 -1.49
C GLY A 21 11.23 -2.80 -0.93
N MET A 22 10.59 -1.73 -1.42
CA MET A 22 10.87 -0.36 -0.96
C MET A 22 10.62 -0.19 0.55
N VAL A 23 9.56 -0.78 1.09
CA VAL A 23 9.30 -0.74 2.55
C VAL A 23 10.41 -1.42 3.34
N LYS A 24 10.89 -2.59 2.89
CA LYS A 24 12.01 -3.31 3.53
C LYS A 24 13.31 -2.53 3.45
N ASP A 25 13.52 -1.80 2.35
CA ASP A 25 14.70 -0.95 2.14
C ASP A 25 14.59 0.39 2.90
N GLY A 26 13.48 0.64 3.62
CA GLY A 26 13.25 1.89 4.34
C GLY A 26 13.00 3.10 3.43
N VAL A 27 12.67 2.86 2.15
CA VAL A 27 12.44 3.90 1.16
C VAL A 27 10.97 4.34 1.20
N PRO A 28 10.68 5.66 1.27
CA PRO A 28 9.31 6.16 1.21
C PRO A 28 8.59 5.72 -0.07
N VAL A 29 7.36 5.23 0.06
CA VAL A 29 6.56 4.76 -1.08
C VAL A 29 5.43 5.73 -1.37
N ASN A 30 5.44 6.27 -2.58
CA ASN A 30 4.34 7.06 -3.13
C ASN A 30 3.89 6.45 -4.44
N ILE A 31 2.58 6.34 -4.65
CA ILE A 31 2.00 5.78 -5.87
C ILE A 31 1.22 6.87 -6.60
N GLN A 32 1.36 6.96 -7.91
CA GLN A 32 0.60 7.88 -8.76
C GLN A 32 -0.26 7.11 -9.75
N CYS A 33 -1.55 7.43 -9.78
CA CYS A 33 -2.56 6.75 -10.58
C CYS A 33 -3.38 7.77 -11.38
N VAL A 34 -3.70 7.43 -12.64
CA VAL A 34 -4.57 8.25 -13.50
C VAL A 34 -5.73 7.40 -14.01
N GLY A 35 -6.94 7.79 -13.64
CA GLY A 35 -8.18 7.08 -13.98
C GLY A 35 -8.51 5.89 -13.07
N ALA A 36 -9.78 5.49 -13.07
CA ALA A 36 -10.33 4.49 -12.14
C ALA A 36 -9.62 3.13 -12.21
N GLY A 37 -9.26 2.68 -13.43
CA GLY A 37 -8.54 1.42 -13.61
C GLY A 37 -7.18 1.40 -12.91
N ALA A 38 -6.40 2.48 -13.03
CA ALA A 38 -5.10 2.58 -12.35
C ALA A 38 -5.24 2.57 -10.83
N VAL A 39 -6.23 3.30 -10.30
CA VAL A 39 -6.51 3.36 -8.86
C VAL A 39 -6.88 1.97 -8.32
N ASN A 40 -7.75 1.23 -9.03
CA ASN A 40 -8.11 -0.14 -8.65
C ASN A 40 -6.88 -1.06 -8.60
N GLN A 41 -5.98 -0.97 -9.58
CA GLN A 41 -4.75 -1.78 -9.59
C GLN A 41 -3.82 -1.41 -8.44
N ALA A 42 -3.69 -0.12 -8.11
CA ALA A 42 -2.88 0.33 -6.98
C ALA A 42 -3.43 -0.14 -5.64
N ILE A 43 -4.74 -0.05 -5.41
CA ILE A 43 -5.36 -0.52 -4.16
C ILE A 43 -5.22 -2.05 -4.00
N LYS A 44 -5.42 -2.82 -5.09
CA LYS A 44 -5.14 -4.27 -5.07
C LYS A 44 -3.68 -4.56 -4.74
N ALA A 45 -2.75 -3.79 -5.29
CA ALA A 45 -1.33 -3.94 -4.99
C ALA A 45 -1.01 -3.66 -3.52
N VAL A 46 -1.60 -2.61 -2.93
CA VAL A 46 -1.46 -2.30 -1.49
C VAL A 46 -1.98 -3.48 -0.65
N ALA A 47 -3.15 -4.04 -0.99
CA ALA A 47 -3.70 -5.18 -0.27
C ALA A 47 -2.79 -6.42 -0.34
N ILE A 48 -2.22 -6.73 -1.51
CA ILE A 48 -1.28 -7.84 -1.69
C ILE A 48 0.02 -7.57 -0.92
N ALA A 49 0.55 -6.34 -0.98
CA ALA A 49 1.79 -5.97 -0.30
C ALA A 49 1.68 -6.11 1.23
N ARG A 50 0.50 -5.81 1.82
CA ARG A 50 0.23 -6.12 3.23
C ARG A 50 0.43 -7.61 3.53
N GLY A 51 -0.06 -8.51 2.68
CA GLY A 51 0.16 -9.95 2.81
C GLY A 51 1.62 -10.37 2.79
N PHE A 52 2.49 -9.62 2.09
CA PHE A 52 3.94 -9.86 2.09
C PHE A 52 4.65 -9.28 3.31
N LEU A 53 4.15 -8.17 3.86
CA LEU A 53 4.83 -7.39 4.90
C LEU A 53 4.43 -7.83 6.31
N ILE A 54 3.15 -8.16 6.55
CA ILE A 54 2.63 -8.50 7.88
C ILE A 54 3.43 -9.66 8.53
N PRO A 55 3.73 -10.77 7.82
CA PRO A 55 4.54 -11.86 8.38
C PRO A 55 5.95 -11.42 8.81
N THR A 56 6.47 -10.33 8.21
CA THR A 56 7.79 -9.76 8.49
C THR A 56 7.78 -8.71 9.61
N GLY A 57 6.63 -8.45 10.24
CA GLY A 57 6.50 -7.50 11.35
C GLY A 57 6.15 -6.07 10.92
N PHE A 58 5.73 -5.87 9.68
CA PHE A 58 5.29 -4.56 9.17
C PHE A 58 3.87 -4.64 8.61
N ASP A 59 3.02 -3.67 8.93
CA ASP A 59 1.79 -3.43 8.18
C ASP A 59 1.92 -2.10 7.41
N ILE A 60 1.08 -1.92 6.39
CA ILE A 60 1.00 -0.67 5.65
C ILE A 60 -0.44 -0.18 5.50
N SER A 61 -0.57 1.14 5.42
CA SER A 61 -1.82 1.82 5.08
C SER A 61 -1.56 2.82 3.95
N CYS A 62 -2.60 3.32 3.31
CA CYS A 62 -2.47 4.36 2.30
C CYS A 62 -3.39 5.55 2.57
N ALA A 63 -2.90 6.77 2.31
CA ALA A 63 -3.72 7.99 2.27
C ALA A 63 -3.81 8.53 0.84
N PRO A 64 -5.01 8.57 0.23
CA PRO A 64 -5.20 9.15 -1.08
C PRO A 64 -5.26 10.69 -1.03
N VAL A 65 -4.67 11.33 -2.02
CA VAL A 65 -4.80 12.78 -2.29
C VAL A 65 -4.97 13.04 -3.78
N PHE A 66 -5.72 14.09 -4.14
CA PHE A 66 -5.73 14.58 -5.51
C PHE A 66 -4.40 15.26 -5.85
N SER A 67 -4.04 15.21 -7.13
CA SER A 67 -2.91 15.95 -7.67
C SER A 67 -3.15 16.32 -9.12
N ASP A 68 -2.79 17.55 -9.47
CA ASP A 68 -2.64 17.93 -10.87
C ASP A 68 -1.28 17.48 -11.40
N ILE A 69 -1.29 16.92 -12.60
CA ILE A 69 -0.11 16.38 -13.28
C ILE A 69 -0.18 16.72 -14.76
N LEU A 70 0.97 16.80 -15.42
CA LEU A 70 1.03 16.98 -16.87
C LEU A 70 1.22 15.64 -17.57
N ILE A 71 0.36 15.33 -18.52
CA ILE A 71 0.50 14.19 -19.43
C ILE A 71 0.36 14.72 -20.85
N ASN A 72 1.39 14.55 -21.68
CA ASN A 72 1.42 15.03 -23.06
C ASN A 72 1.09 16.53 -23.20
N GLY A 73 1.49 17.35 -22.21
CA GLY A 73 1.19 18.79 -22.18
C GLY A 73 -0.22 19.14 -21.67
N GLU A 74 -1.09 18.16 -21.45
CA GLU A 74 -2.42 18.38 -20.86
C GLU A 74 -2.39 18.21 -19.34
N SER A 75 -3.04 19.14 -18.62
CA SER A 75 -3.27 18.98 -17.19
C SER A 75 -4.32 17.90 -16.95
N ARG A 76 -3.99 16.93 -16.08
CA ARG A 76 -4.91 15.88 -15.64
C ARG A 76 -4.88 15.75 -14.13
N THR A 77 -6.04 15.47 -13.55
CA THR A 77 -6.15 15.13 -12.14
C THR A 77 -5.82 13.65 -11.93
N ALA A 78 -4.77 13.39 -11.17
CA ALA A 78 -4.34 12.08 -10.68
C ALA A 78 -4.74 11.88 -9.22
N ILE A 79 -4.73 10.62 -8.79
CA ILE A 79 -4.70 10.26 -7.37
C ILE A 79 -3.27 9.86 -7.02
N ARG A 80 -2.73 10.46 -5.95
CA ARG A 80 -1.53 9.98 -5.28
C ARG A 80 -1.91 9.22 -4.02
N LEU A 81 -1.26 8.08 -3.79
CA LEU A 81 -1.37 7.31 -2.56
C LEU A 81 -0.04 7.40 -1.81
N SER A 82 -0.05 8.02 -0.65
CA SER A 82 1.08 7.97 0.28
C SER A 82 0.97 6.69 1.09
N ILE A 83 2.03 5.88 1.14
CA ILE A 83 2.05 4.65 1.93
C ILE A 83 2.71 4.94 3.28
N TYR A 84 2.03 4.60 4.37
CA TYR A 84 2.57 4.66 5.72
C TYR A 84 2.89 3.25 6.22
N VAL A 85 4.07 3.11 6.81
CA VAL A 85 4.58 1.86 7.37
C VAL A 85 4.35 1.85 8.87
N HIS A 86 3.81 0.76 9.38
CA HIS A 86 3.51 0.53 10.79
C HIS A 86 4.30 -0.68 11.26
N GLN A 87 5.07 -0.54 12.35
CA GLN A 87 5.68 -1.70 13.00
C GLN A 87 4.63 -2.45 13.81
N ILE A 88 4.54 -3.76 13.59
CA ILE A 88 3.67 -4.64 14.36
C ILE A 88 4.46 -5.09 15.60
N ASN A 89 4.02 -4.66 16.77
CA ASN A 89 4.57 -5.18 18.02
C ASN A 89 3.99 -6.57 18.29
N ARG A 90 4.76 -7.63 18.03
CA ARG A 90 4.33 -9.03 18.23
C ARG A 90 3.90 -9.32 19.67
N ALA A 91 4.55 -8.72 20.67
CA ALA A 91 4.19 -8.91 22.08
C ALA A 91 2.77 -8.41 22.41
N ALA A 92 2.25 -7.43 21.65
CA ALA A 92 0.88 -6.96 21.81
C ALA A 92 -0.13 -7.88 21.10
N MET A 93 0.24 -8.55 20.00
CA MET A 93 -0.65 -9.47 19.28
C MET A 93 -0.88 -10.78 20.05
N ASP A 94 0.14 -11.33 20.69
CA ASP A 94 0.01 -12.57 21.47
C ASP A 94 -0.99 -12.39 22.64
N ASN A 95 -1.07 -11.18 23.21
CA ASN A 95 -2.03 -10.85 24.27
C ASN A 95 -3.48 -10.77 23.76
N VAL A 96 -3.71 -10.28 22.53
CA VAL A 96 -5.06 -10.18 21.94
C VAL A 96 -5.62 -11.57 21.64
N VAL A 97 -4.79 -12.50 21.17
CA VAL A 97 -5.22 -13.89 20.88
C VAL A 97 -5.63 -14.64 22.15
N MET A 98 -5.01 -14.35 23.30
CA MET A 98 -5.40 -14.98 24.58
C MET A 98 -6.76 -14.47 25.09
N ASP A 99 -7.12 -13.20 24.85
CA ASP A 99 -8.37 -12.61 25.35
C ASP A 99 -9.62 -13.04 24.56
N ASP A 100 -9.47 -13.42 23.28
CA ASP A 100 -10.57 -13.89 22.41
C ASP A 100 -10.95 -15.37 22.65
N VAL A 101 -10.21 -16.11 23.48
CA VAL A 101 -10.55 -17.48 23.89
C VAL A 101 -11.17 -17.46 25.29
N LYS A 102 -12.37 -16.89 25.40
CA LYS A 102 -13.24 -17.20 26.56
C LYS A 102 -14.12 -18.39 26.18
N PRO A 103 -14.05 -19.52 26.90
CA PRO A 103 -14.97 -20.62 26.67
C PRO A 103 -16.38 -20.11 26.93
N VAL A 104 -17.24 -20.25 25.94
CA VAL A 104 -18.68 -20.07 26.11
C VAL A 104 -19.13 -21.17 27.07
N ALA A 105 -19.48 -20.77 28.29
CA ALA A 105 -20.05 -21.65 29.31
C ALA A 105 -21.45 -22.12 28.92
#